data_AF-A0A7V6DDH9-F1
#
_entry.id   AF-A0A7V6DDH9-F1
#
_cell.length_a   1.000
_cell.length_b   1.000
_cell.length_c   1.000
_cell.angle_alpha   90.00
_cell.angle_beta   90.00
_cell.angle_gamma   90.00
#
_symmetry.space_group_name_H-M   'P 1'
#
loop_
_entity.id
_entity.type
_entity.pdbx_description
1 polymer ?
#
loop_
_entity_poly.entity_id
_entity_poly.type
_entity_poly.pdbx_seq_one_letter_code
_entity_poly.pdbx_strand_id
1 'polypeptide(L)'
;MKEENIAEHPGGHDGIMSSGFFVTLCTLMGAMAMASTQQAIPRPEHPRPDFQRDLWLNLNGEWEFEIDEQGTGEQHGWTSGRSFSRKILVPFCPESRLSGIGNTDFMNHVWYRRHFRVPASMRGKRLFLHFGAVDWHARVWLNGEFLGEHRGGYTPFRFEVTHHVRPGDNELVVHVIDNTRSGKQATGKQSHERHSYGAVYTRTTGIWQTVWLEATGDTYLKSFWLTPDPDGGRVVFQGWVDGPQKGTKVRLRAYAGSQLVGEEVVPANWRNTIGVLKLSTVKLWHPGKPFLYDLVITVERNGRAVDTVKSYFGLRKITIEGNRFLINGKPVFQRLVLDQGYYPDGIYTAPSDEALRRDIELAMAAGFNGARLHQKVFEPRFLYWADKLGYLVWGEYPSWGLNLDDYEAVTWAVQEWREVLERDRNHPSIIGWCPLNETDSSAGAAFAQMLLATTQTMDPTRPWL
;
A
#
# COMPACT_ATOMS: atom_id res chain seq x y z
N MET A 1 -16.71 48.78 48.09
CA MET A 1 -16.93 49.35 49.45
C MET A 1 -16.69 48.21 50.44
N LYS A 2 -15.60 48.10 51.18
CA LYS A 2 -14.57 49.04 51.67
C LYS A 2 -13.18 48.32 51.69
N GLU A 3 -12.13 48.96 51.13
CA GLU A 3 -10.91 49.54 51.79
C GLU A 3 -9.80 48.49 52.07
N GLU A 4 -8.62 48.45 51.40
CA GLU A 4 -7.38 49.28 51.48
C GLU A 4 -6.64 49.15 52.85
N ASN A 5 -5.30 49.05 53.06
CA ASN A 5 -4.00 49.32 52.39
C ASN A 5 -2.88 48.44 53.06
N ILE A 6 -1.89 47.81 52.40
CA ILE A 6 -0.55 48.21 51.86
C ILE A 6 0.61 48.49 52.87
N ALA A 7 1.80 47.93 52.54
CA ALA A 7 3.22 48.31 52.80
C ALA A 7 4.02 47.41 53.79
N GLU A 8 5.32 47.07 53.66
CA GLU A 8 6.38 47.04 52.63
C GLU A 8 7.60 46.26 53.25
N HIS A 9 8.50 45.74 52.40
CA HIS A 9 9.78 45.03 52.66
C HIS A 9 10.94 46.00 53.08
N PRO A 10 12.26 45.65 53.16
CA PRO A 10 13.00 44.35 53.22
C PRO A 10 14.19 44.34 54.24
N GLY A 11 14.97 43.24 54.29
CA GLY A 11 16.43 43.32 54.50
C GLY A 11 17.04 42.53 55.66
N GLY A 12 17.88 41.53 55.36
CA GLY A 12 18.71 40.80 56.33
C GLY A 12 20.07 40.41 55.74
N HIS A 13 21.11 41.07 56.26
CA HIS A 13 22.56 40.88 56.08
C HIS A 13 23.07 39.62 56.82
N ASP A 14 23.97 38.82 56.25
CA ASP A 14 25.44 38.77 56.43
C ASP A 14 25.92 37.62 57.34
N GLY A 15 27.05 37.01 56.96
CA GLY A 15 27.79 36.08 57.81
C GLY A 15 28.91 35.31 57.08
N ILE A 16 30.03 35.99 56.84
CA ILE A 16 31.28 35.47 56.26
C ILE A 16 32.20 34.91 57.37
N MET A 17 32.91 33.80 57.10
CA MET A 17 34.32 33.50 57.47
C MET A 17 34.66 32.10 56.88
N SER A 18 35.52 31.91 55.87
CA SER A 18 36.98 32.11 55.74
C SER A 18 37.76 30.77 55.82
N SER A 19 38.75 30.62 54.92
CA SER A 19 39.81 29.59 54.77
C SER A 19 39.37 28.19 54.29
N GLY A 20 40.06 27.46 53.41
CA GLY A 20 41.28 27.66 52.61
C GLY A 20 41.65 26.31 51.94
N PHE A 21 41.87 26.34 50.63
CA PHE A 21 42.61 25.41 49.74
C PHE A 21 42.77 23.90 50.07
N PHE A 22 42.24 23.05 49.18
CA PHE A 22 43.01 21.99 48.49
C PHE A 22 42.31 21.66 47.15
N VAL A 23 43.01 21.85 46.03
CA VAL A 23 42.55 21.58 44.67
C VAL A 23 42.84 20.13 44.33
N THR A 24 41.79 19.32 44.09
CA THR A 24 41.91 18.02 43.42
C THR A 24 41.36 18.17 42.01
N LEU A 25 42.25 18.04 41.04
CA LEU A 25 41.97 18.10 39.61
C LEU A 25 41.26 16.81 39.18
N CYS A 26 39.93 16.86 39.01
CA CYS A 26 39.18 15.80 38.34
C CYS A 26 38.95 16.20 36.87
N THR A 27 39.65 15.53 35.96
CA THR A 27 39.42 15.55 34.52
C THR A 27 38.06 14.92 34.21
N LEU A 28 37.05 15.76 33.97
CA LEU A 28 35.79 15.35 33.34
C LEU A 28 36.02 15.24 31.82
N MET A 29 36.31 14.04 31.35
CA MET A 29 36.08 13.69 29.94
C MET A 29 34.56 13.68 29.71
N GLY A 30 34.06 14.70 29.02
CA GLY A 30 32.68 14.75 28.56
C GLY A 30 32.44 13.68 27.51
N ALA A 31 31.69 12.64 27.86
CA ALA A 31 31.06 11.77 26.87
C ALA A 31 29.88 12.53 26.26
N MET A 32 30.09 13.14 25.08
CA MET A 32 28.98 13.50 24.22
C MET A 32 28.30 12.20 23.77
N ALA A 33 27.19 11.86 24.44
CA ALA A 33 26.25 10.89 23.90
C ALA A 33 25.73 11.49 22.59
N MET A 34 26.19 10.96 21.45
CA MET A 34 25.51 11.16 20.18
C MET A 34 24.13 10.52 20.32
N ALA A 35 23.12 11.34 20.62
CA ALA A 35 21.75 10.97 20.36
C ALA A 35 21.64 10.80 18.85
N SER A 36 21.66 9.55 18.38
CA SER A 36 21.26 9.25 17.01
C SER A 36 19.82 9.73 16.89
N THR A 37 19.59 10.84 16.20
CA THR A 37 18.27 11.20 15.73
C THR A 37 17.81 10.06 14.85
N GLN A 38 16.99 9.16 15.40
CA GLN A 38 16.43 8.06 14.64
C GLN A 38 15.55 8.71 13.57
N GLN A 39 16.06 8.73 12.34
CA GLN A 39 15.36 9.33 11.22
C GLN A 39 13.98 8.68 11.13
N ALA A 40 12.92 9.50 11.12
CA ALA A 40 11.56 9.00 11.08
C ALA A 40 11.37 8.13 9.83
N ILE A 41 10.81 6.93 10.00
CA ILE A 41 10.53 6.01 8.89
C ILE A 41 9.50 6.70 7.98
N PRO A 42 9.80 6.92 6.69
CA PRO A 42 8.84 7.51 5.76
C PRO A 42 7.72 6.52 5.49
N ARG A 43 6.49 7.03 5.36
CA ARG A 43 5.27 6.23 5.22
C ARG A 43 5.20 5.12 6.31
N PRO A 44 5.19 5.49 7.61
CA PRO A 44 5.29 4.54 8.73
C PRO A 44 4.06 3.64 8.91
N GLU A 45 2.93 4.03 8.31
CA GLU A 45 1.66 3.35 8.42
C GLU A 45 1.59 2.01 7.66
N HIS A 46 0.71 1.09 8.08
CA HIS A 46 0.55 -0.20 7.40
C HIS A 46 0.03 0.04 5.96
N PRO A 47 0.65 -0.56 4.92
CA PRO A 47 0.29 -0.27 3.53
C PRO A 47 -1.08 -0.83 3.12
N ARG A 48 -1.62 -1.76 3.89
CA ARG A 48 -2.93 -2.41 3.66
C ARG A 48 -3.88 -2.23 4.85
N PRO A 49 -4.60 -1.09 4.97
CA PRO A 49 -5.63 -0.89 6.00
C PRO A 49 -6.81 -1.87 5.88
N ASP A 50 -7.00 -2.42 4.68
CA ASP A 50 -8.01 -3.41 4.31
C ASP A 50 -7.56 -4.86 4.61
N PHE A 51 -6.29 -5.07 4.97
CA PHE A 51 -5.72 -6.38 5.25
C PHE A 51 -4.51 -6.23 6.17
N GLN A 52 -4.74 -5.95 7.45
CA GLN A 52 -3.69 -5.63 8.41
C GLN A 52 -3.43 -6.76 9.40
N ARG A 53 -2.15 -7.14 9.55
CA ARG A 53 -1.64 -7.92 10.68
C ARG A 53 -0.85 -7.04 11.63
N ASP A 54 -0.81 -7.44 12.90
CA ASP A 54 -0.05 -6.71 13.91
C ASP A 54 1.46 -7.04 13.86
N LEU A 55 1.83 -8.24 13.41
CA LEU A 55 3.22 -8.69 13.30
C LEU A 55 3.80 -8.37 11.91
N TRP A 56 4.28 -7.14 11.76
CA TRP A 56 4.97 -6.68 10.56
C TRP A 56 6.15 -5.75 10.90
N LEU A 57 7.06 -5.55 9.95
CA LEU A 57 8.21 -4.67 10.04
C LEU A 57 8.28 -3.84 8.77
N ASN A 58 8.19 -2.52 8.90
CA ASN A 58 8.36 -1.59 7.80
C ASN A 58 9.85 -1.53 7.39
N LEU A 59 10.13 -1.78 6.11
CA LEU A 59 11.47 -1.74 5.52
C LEU A 59 11.73 -0.47 4.69
N ASN A 60 10.88 0.54 4.81
CA ASN A 60 11.15 1.89 4.30
C ASN A 60 12.31 2.56 5.04
N GLY A 61 12.80 3.67 4.50
CA GLY A 61 13.95 4.41 4.99
C GLY A 61 15.12 4.34 4.01
N GLU A 62 16.33 4.59 4.49
CA GLU A 62 17.51 4.62 3.65
C GLU A 62 17.92 3.20 3.17
N TRP A 63 18.22 3.08 1.88
CA TRP A 63 18.80 1.91 1.22
C TRP A 63 20.06 2.35 0.47
N GLU A 64 21.00 1.44 0.23
CA GLU A 64 22.06 1.67 -0.76
C GLU A 64 21.48 1.57 -2.17
N PHE A 65 22.01 2.36 -3.09
CA PHE A 65 21.48 2.51 -4.44
C PHE A 65 22.59 2.66 -5.49
N GLU A 66 22.38 2.07 -6.66
CA GLU A 66 23.26 2.24 -7.82
C GLU A 66 22.45 2.25 -9.12
N ILE A 67 22.88 3.07 -10.09
CA ILE A 67 22.35 3.05 -11.46
C ILE A 67 23.32 2.23 -12.31
N ASP A 68 22.81 1.18 -12.97
CA ASP A 68 23.61 0.28 -13.79
C ASP A 68 23.44 0.64 -15.27
N GLU A 69 24.18 1.64 -15.73
CA GLU A 69 24.09 2.16 -17.11
C GLU A 69 24.28 1.07 -18.19
N GLN A 70 24.96 -0.03 -17.87
CA GLN A 70 25.25 -1.12 -18.82
C GLN A 70 24.32 -2.34 -18.65
N GLY A 71 23.53 -2.41 -17.57
CA GLY A 71 22.69 -3.57 -17.25
C GLY A 71 23.50 -4.87 -17.02
N THR A 72 24.73 -4.76 -16.52
CA THR A 72 25.65 -5.91 -16.34
C THR A 72 25.88 -6.28 -14.87
N GLY A 73 25.18 -5.67 -13.93
CA GLY A 73 25.39 -5.83 -12.49
C GLY A 73 25.27 -7.28 -12.01
N GLU A 74 24.34 -8.07 -12.56
CA GLU A 74 24.21 -9.50 -12.23
C GLU A 74 25.48 -10.29 -12.60
N GLN A 75 26.03 -10.01 -13.79
CA GLN A 75 27.25 -10.67 -14.30
C GLN A 75 28.48 -10.29 -13.48
N HIS A 76 28.48 -9.09 -12.91
CA HIS A 76 29.52 -8.58 -12.01
C HIS A 76 29.28 -8.91 -10.53
N GLY A 77 28.31 -9.76 -10.20
CA GLY A 77 28.08 -10.24 -8.84
C GLY A 77 27.45 -9.22 -7.89
N TRP A 78 26.64 -8.28 -8.39
CA TRP A 78 25.98 -7.27 -7.56
C TRP A 78 24.82 -7.83 -6.72
N THR A 79 24.52 -9.12 -6.86
CA THR A 79 23.42 -9.83 -6.17
C THR A 79 23.66 -10.07 -4.68
N SER A 80 24.90 -9.89 -4.19
CA SER A 80 25.24 -9.96 -2.75
C SER A 80 26.59 -9.32 -2.43
N GLY A 81 26.77 -8.87 -1.19
CA GLY A 81 28.09 -8.53 -0.62
C GLY A 81 28.74 -7.23 -1.14
N ARG A 82 28.36 -6.75 -2.32
CA ARG A 82 28.83 -5.48 -2.88
C ARG A 82 28.08 -4.30 -2.28
N SER A 83 28.81 -3.30 -1.81
CA SER A 83 28.23 -2.02 -1.41
C SER A 83 27.95 -1.11 -2.59
N PHE A 84 26.84 -0.39 -2.50
CA PHE A 84 26.47 0.65 -3.47
C PHE A 84 26.77 2.04 -2.92
N SER A 85 27.21 2.92 -3.82
CA SER A 85 27.81 4.19 -3.42
C SER A 85 26.80 5.26 -3.03
N ARG A 86 25.59 5.22 -3.63
CA ARG A 86 24.52 6.20 -3.38
C ARG A 86 23.58 5.68 -2.30
N LYS A 87 22.81 6.60 -1.73
CA LYS A 87 21.72 6.30 -0.79
C LYS A 87 20.41 6.80 -1.37
N ILE A 88 19.34 6.01 -1.19
CA ILE A 88 17.99 6.35 -1.63
C ILE A 88 17.00 6.14 -0.48
N LEU A 89 16.04 7.04 -0.33
CA LEU A 89 14.96 6.93 0.64
C LEU A 89 13.77 6.17 0.04
N VAL A 90 13.63 4.90 0.37
CA VAL A 90 12.47 4.07 0.00
C VAL A 90 11.27 4.46 0.89
N PRO A 91 10.06 4.62 0.32
CA PRO A 91 9.62 4.10 -0.97
C PRO A 91 9.51 5.15 -2.07
N PHE A 92 10.36 6.19 -2.08
CA PHE A 92 10.33 7.18 -3.16
C PHE A 92 11.21 6.72 -4.32
N CYS A 93 10.70 6.82 -5.55
CA CYS A 93 11.43 6.48 -6.77
C CYS A 93 12.68 7.38 -6.99
N PRO A 94 13.70 6.93 -7.73
CA PRO A 94 14.93 7.69 -7.93
C PRO A 94 14.71 9.03 -8.67
N GLU A 95 13.64 9.17 -9.44
CA GLU A 95 13.24 10.45 -10.05
C GLU A 95 12.69 11.46 -9.03
N SER A 96 12.14 10.98 -7.91
CA SER A 96 11.56 11.82 -6.87
C SER A 96 12.65 12.62 -6.14
N ARG A 97 12.35 13.89 -5.81
CA ARG A 97 13.21 14.69 -4.93
C ARG A 97 13.21 14.17 -3.49
N LEU A 98 12.11 13.54 -3.06
CA LEU A 98 11.98 12.95 -1.72
C LEU A 98 12.87 11.71 -1.52
N SER A 99 13.30 11.06 -2.61
CA SER A 99 14.21 9.90 -2.54
C SER A 99 15.65 10.29 -2.23
N GLY A 100 16.00 11.58 -2.39
CA GLY A 100 17.38 12.08 -2.30
C GLY A 100 18.21 11.86 -3.57
N ILE A 101 17.68 11.18 -4.60
CA ILE A 101 18.37 10.96 -5.88
C ILE A 101 18.02 12.05 -6.90
N GLY A 102 16.73 12.30 -7.15
CA GLY A 102 16.26 13.33 -8.07
C GLY A 102 16.74 13.20 -9.52
N ASN A 103 17.08 11.99 -9.98
CA ASN A 103 17.54 11.77 -11.35
C ASN A 103 16.36 11.46 -12.25
N THR A 104 16.03 12.37 -13.16
CA THR A 104 14.90 12.23 -14.10
C THR A 104 15.33 11.77 -15.50
N ASP A 105 16.51 11.18 -15.67
CA ASP A 105 16.91 10.55 -16.93
C ASP A 105 16.31 9.13 -17.07
N PHE A 106 16.62 8.42 -18.15
CA PHE A 106 16.25 7.01 -18.30
C PHE A 106 17.21 6.13 -17.50
N MET A 107 16.67 5.43 -16.50
CA MET A 107 17.45 4.53 -15.63
C MET A 107 17.00 3.09 -15.87
N ASN A 108 17.49 2.48 -16.96
CA ASN A 108 16.96 1.18 -17.40
C ASN A 108 17.23 0.04 -16.40
N HIS A 109 18.29 0.17 -15.61
CA HIS A 109 18.67 -0.79 -14.59
C HIS A 109 19.08 -0.05 -13.33
N VAL A 110 18.40 -0.35 -12.22
CA VAL A 110 18.72 0.21 -10.91
C VAL A 110 18.80 -0.87 -9.87
N TRP A 111 19.67 -0.66 -8.89
CA TRP A 111 19.97 -1.62 -7.84
C TRP A 111 19.73 -1.01 -6.47
N TYR A 112 19.10 -1.78 -5.60
CA TYR A 112 18.83 -1.43 -4.21
C TYR A 112 19.46 -2.47 -3.30
N ARG A 113 20.03 -2.05 -2.19
CA ARG A 113 20.52 -2.95 -1.13
C ARG A 113 20.14 -2.44 0.25
N ARG A 114 19.67 -3.33 1.11
CA ARG A 114 19.36 -3.01 2.51
C ARG A 114 19.68 -4.17 3.43
N HIS A 115 20.22 -3.84 4.60
CA HIS A 115 20.32 -4.77 5.71
C HIS A 115 19.15 -4.62 6.67
N PHE A 116 18.65 -5.72 7.20
CA PHE A 116 17.60 -5.72 8.21
C PHE A 116 17.76 -6.89 9.19
N ARG A 117 17.13 -6.75 10.37
CA ARG A 117 17.09 -7.80 11.39
C ARG A 117 15.66 -8.24 11.62
N VAL A 118 15.42 -9.56 11.64
CA VAL A 118 14.11 -10.11 11.99
C VAL A 118 13.86 -9.92 13.49
N PRO A 119 12.77 -9.22 13.88
CA PRO A 119 12.43 -9.01 15.29
C PRO A 119 12.23 -10.33 16.04
N ALA A 120 12.55 -10.35 17.34
CA ALA A 120 12.39 -11.54 18.17
C ALA A 120 10.94 -12.08 18.19
N SER A 121 9.95 -11.18 18.11
CA SER A 121 8.51 -11.52 18.06
C SER A 121 8.09 -12.32 16.81
N MET A 122 8.90 -12.29 15.75
CA MET A 122 8.64 -13.00 14.49
C MET A 122 9.39 -14.33 14.37
N ARG A 123 10.24 -14.69 15.34
CA ARG A 123 10.99 -15.95 15.29
C ARG A 123 10.04 -17.15 15.34
N GLY A 124 10.33 -18.17 14.52
CA GLY A 124 9.50 -19.39 14.43
C GLY A 124 8.15 -19.18 13.74
N LYS A 125 7.92 -18.01 13.13
CA LYS A 125 6.76 -17.73 12.27
C LYS A 125 7.13 -17.96 10.81
N ARG A 126 6.12 -18.11 9.95
CA ARG A 126 6.31 -17.97 8.51
C ARG A 126 6.48 -16.50 8.18
N LEU A 127 7.46 -16.16 7.36
CA LEU A 127 7.81 -14.79 7.04
C LEU A 127 7.60 -14.54 5.57
N PHE A 128 6.94 -13.42 5.24
CA PHE A 128 6.72 -12.97 3.89
C PHE A 128 7.37 -11.60 3.70
N LEU A 129 8.26 -11.49 2.71
CA LEU A 129 8.79 -10.21 2.26
C LEU A 129 7.86 -9.67 1.19
N HIS A 130 7.28 -8.50 1.43
CA HIS A 130 6.31 -7.85 0.57
C HIS A 130 6.88 -6.59 -0.07
N PHE A 131 6.49 -6.36 -1.31
CA PHE A 131 6.68 -5.11 -2.05
C PHE A 131 5.30 -4.58 -2.43
N GLY A 132 5.01 -3.32 -2.13
CA GLY A 132 3.73 -2.70 -2.48
C GLY A 132 3.55 -2.54 -3.98
N ALA A 133 4.60 -2.05 -4.65
CA ALA A 133 4.73 -1.91 -6.09
C ALA A 133 6.18 -1.54 -6.43
N VAL A 134 6.68 -2.07 -7.56
CA VAL A 134 8.02 -1.79 -8.09
C VAL A 134 7.90 -1.63 -9.60
N ASP A 135 8.22 -0.47 -10.15
CA ASP A 135 8.16 -0.22 -11.59
C ASP A 135 9.52 -0.56 -12.25
N TRP A 136 9.69 -1.59 -13.08
CA TRP A 136 8.65 -2.48 -13.58
C TRP A 136 8.97 -3.97 -13.43
N HIS A 137 10.19 -4.41 -13.72
CA HIS A 137 10.62 -5.81 -13.56
C HIS A 137 11.59 -5.94 -12.39
N ALA A 138 11.09 -6.41 -11.26
CA ALA A 138 11.86 -6.61 -10.04
C ALA A 138 12.44 -8.02 -9.98
N ARG A 139 13.72 -8.13 -9.64
CA ARG A 139 14.44 -9.39 -9.33
C ARG A 139 15.04 -9.26 -7.94
N VAL A 140 14.82 -10.26 -7.07
CA VAL A 140 15.07 -10.11 -5.63
C VAL A 140 15.97 -11.22 -5.10
N TRP A 141 16.97 -10.83 -4.31
CA TRP A 141 17.86 -11.73 -3.58
C TRP A 141 17.83 -11.44 -2.08
N LEU A 142 17.91 -12.50 -1.29
CA LEU A 142 18.07 -12.42 0.16
C LEU A 142 19.28 -13.24 0.57
N ASN A 143 20.25 -12.59 1.22
CA ASN A 143 21.51 -13.20 1.64
C ASN A 143 22.26 -13.91 0.50
N GLY A 144 22.16 -13.34 -0.71
CA GLY A 144 22.73 -13.86 -1.96
C GLY A 144 21.94 -14.97 -2.64
N GLU A 145 20.84 -15.43 -2.07
CA GLU A 145 19.95 -16.41 -2.68
C GLU A 145 18.85 -15.71 -3.50
N PHE A 146 18.65 -16.14 -4.74
CA PHE A 146 17.60 -15.61 -5.61
C PHE A 146 16.22 -16.10 -5.13
N LEU A 147 15.35 -15.16 -4.76
CA LEU A 147 13.99 -15.46 -4.32
C LEU A 147 12.99 -15.58 -5.48
N GLY A 148 13.21 -14.79 -6.54
CA GLY A 148 12.32 -14.74 -7.70
C GLY A 148 12.22 -13.35 -8.32
N GLU A 149 11.24 -13.21 -9.21
CA GLU A 149 10.98 -11.97 -9.95
C GLU A 149 9.50 -11.65 -10.08
N HIS A 150 9.19 -10.38 -10.35
CA HIS A 150 7.85 -9.86 -10.59
C HIS A 150 7.88 -8.87 -11.77
N ARG A 151 6.85 -8.90 -12.61
CA ARG A 151 6.64 -7.93 -13.70
C ARG A 151 5.27 -7.30 -13.52
N GLY A 152 5.24 -5.98 -13.40
CA GLY A 152 4.05 -5.21 -13.05
C GLY A 152 4.46 -4.05 -12.17
N GLY A 153 4.09 -2.84 -12.56
CA GLY A 153 4.49 -1.60 -11.91
C GLY A 153 3.57 -1.15 -10.79
N TYR A 154 2.40 -1.77 -10.63
CA TYR A 154 1.29 -1.18 -9.86
C TYR A 154 0.65 -2.10 -8.83
N THR A 155 1.01 -3.38 -8.81
CA THR A 155 0.44 -4.41 -7.94
C THR A 155 1.45 -4.97 -6.94
N PRO A 156 0.99 -5.43 -5.76
CA PRO A 156 1.87 -5.96 -4.74
C PRO A 156 2.26 -7.41 -5.02
N PHE A 157 3.49 -7.77 -4.67
CA PHE A 157 3.97 -9.15 -4.71
C PHE A 157 4.73 -9.49 -3.42
N ARG A 158 4.97 -10.78 -3.19
CA ARG A 158 5.68 -11.25 -2.01
C ARG A 158 6.41 -12.58 -2.21
N PHE A 159 7.45 -12.79 -1.42
CA PHE A 159 8.17 -14.06 -1.31
C PHE A 159 8.08 -14.60 0.11
N GLU A 160 7.91 -15.91 0.25
CA GLU A 160 8.09 -16.55 1.55
C GLU A 160 9.60 -16.66 1.83
N VAL A 161 10.06 -16.03 2.92
CA VAL A 161 11.47 -15.92 3.29
C VAL A 161 11.83 -16.69 4.56
N THR A 162 10.89 -17.48 5.09
CA THR A 162 11.01 -18.22 6.35
C THR A 162 12.33 -18.99 6.49
N HIS A 163 12.76 -19.66 5.41
CA HIS A 163 13.97 -20.50 5.39
C HIS A 163 15.21 -19.78 4.82
N HIS A 164 15.04 -18.55 4.35
CA HIS A 164 16.10 -17.75 3.71
C HIS A 164 16.70 -16.71 4.67
N VAL A 165 15.95 -16.33 5.71
CA VAL A 165 16.44 -15.43 6.75
C VAL A 165 17.44 -16.12 7.69
N ARG A 166 18.43 -15.36 8.13
CA ARG A 166 19.45 -15.78 9.10
C ARG A 166 19.23 -15.09 10.44
N PRO A 167 19.66 -15.68 11.56
CA PRO A 167 19.75 -14.97 12.83
C PRO A 167 20.62 -13.72 12.70
N GLY A 168 20.17 -12.60 13.25
CA GLY A 168 20.90 -11.34 13.16
C GLY A 168 20.60 -10.60 11.87
N ASP A 169 21.66 -10.23 11.16
CA ASP A 169 21.61 -9.35 10.00
C ASP A 169 21.29 -10.11 8.71
N ASN A 170 20.47 -9.50 7.85
CA ASN A 170 20.02 -10.06 6.59
C ASN A 170 20.17 -9.03 5.48
N GLU A 171 20.77 -9.44 4.37
CA GLU A 171 21.00 -8.60 3.20
C GLU A 171 19.90 -8.81 2.16
N LEU A 172 19.14 -7.77 1.86
CA LEU A 172 18.17 -7.72 0.77
C LEU A 172 18.77 -6.95 -0.40
N VAL A 173 18.79 -7.54 -1.59
CA VAL A 173 19.20 -6.90 -2.84
C VAL A 173 18.05 -6.98 -3.84
N VAL A 174 17.77 -5.87 -4.53
CA VAL A 174 16.75 -5.78 -5.56
C VAL A 174 17.35 -5.15 -6.81
N HIS A 175 17.26 -5.84 -7.94
CA HIS A 175 17.54 -5.30 -9.26
C HIS A 175 16.20 -4.97 -9.92
N VAL A 176 16.05 -3.76 -10.45
CA VAL A 176 14.86 -3.35 -11.19
C VAL A 176 15.25 -2.97 -12.61
N ILE A 177 14.54 -3.57 -13.56
CA ILE A 177 14.66 -3.33 -14.99
C ILE A 177 13.42 -2.58 -15.44
N ASP A 178 13.60 -1.43 -16.08
CA ASP A 178 12.52 -0.56 -16.53
C ASP A 178 12.88 0.04 -17.90
N ASN A 179 12.11 -0.29 -18.93
CA ASN A 179 12.27 0.37 -20.22
C ASN A 179 10.93 0.94 -20.65
N THR A 180 10.60 2.11 -20.10
CA THR A 180 9.38 2.86 -20.36
C THR A 180 9.12 3.10 -21.85
N ARG A 181 10.15 3.11 -22.70
CA ARG A 181 10.04 3.33 -24.16
C ARG A 181 9.85 2.06 -24.99
N SER A 182 9.91 0.88 -24.37
CA SER A 182 9.80 -0.40 -25.07
C SER A 182 8.42 -0.69 -25.65
N GLY A 183 7.37 -0.04 -25.11
CA GLY A 183 5.97 -0.40 -25.36
C GLY A 183 5.54 -1.72 -24.70
N LYS A 184 6.41 -2.40 -23.94
CA LYS A 184 6.12 -3.70 -23.33
C LYS A 184 5.52 -3.63 -21.93
N GLN A 185 5.72 -2.52 -21.24
CA GLN A 185 5.20 -2.27 -19.91
C GLN A 185 4.06 -1.25 -19.95
N ALA A 186 3.12 -1.37 -19.02
CA ALA A 186 2.07 -0.38 -18.85
C ALA A 186 2.65 0.88 -18.22
N THR A 187 2.55 2.02 -18.90
CA THR A 187 3.21 3.28 -18.47
C THR A 187 2.22 4.39 -18.18
N GLY A 188 0.96 4.25 -18.61
CA GLY A 188 -0.08 5.25 -18.39
C GLY A 188 0.37 6.62 -18.87
N LYS A 189 0.37 7.61 -17.98
CA LYS A 189 0.81 8.98 -18.28
C LYS A 189 2.27 9.26 -17.91
N GLN A 190 3.15 8.26 -17.85
CA GLN A 190 4.59 8.48 -17.74
C GLN A 190 5.18 8.93 -19.09
N SER A 191 6.16 9.83 -19.06
CA SER A 191 6.79 10.38 -20.28
C SER A 191 7.82 9.43 -20.87
N HIS A 192 7.65 9.15 -22.17
CA HIS A 192 8.61 8.41 -23.01
C HIS A 192 9.71 9.32 -23.59
N GLU A 193 9.62 10.63 -23.40
CA GLU A 193 10.65 11.60 -23.75
C GLU A 193 11.45 11.98 -22.51
N ARG A 194 12.57 12.69 -22.67
CA ARG A 194 13.42 13.14 -21.55
C ARG A 194 12.65 13.98 -20.52
N HIS A 195 11.74 14.84 -20.97
CA HIS A 195 10.96 15.74 -20.11
C HIS A 195 9.46 15.43 -20.21
N SER A 196 8.68 15.96 -19.26
CA SER A 196 7.22 15.95 -19.37
C SER A 196 6.75 16.78 -20.57
N TYR A 197 5.70 16.33 -21.25
CA TYR A 197 5.12 17.03 -22.39
C TYR A 197 3.61 16.76 -22.47
N GLY A 198 2.84 17.74 -22.95
CA GLY A 198 1.39 17.61 -23.05
C GLY A 198 0.74 17.12 -21.74
N ALA A 199 0.13 15.94 -21.78
CA ALA A 199 -0.51 15.29 -20.63
C ALA A 199 0.23 14.04 -20.14
N VAL A 200 1.55 13.96 -20.36
CA VAL A 200 2.43 12.91 -19.77
C VAL A 200 3.53 13.54 -18.91
N TYR A 201 3.80 12.91 -17.78
CA TYR A 201 4.55 13.47 -16.65
C TYR A 201 5.86 12.71 -16.42
N THR A 202 6.66 13.13 -15.43
CA THR A 202 7.91 12.44 -15.08
C THR A 202 7.69 10.95 -14.85
N ARG A 203 8.54 10.10 -15.42
CA ARG A 203 8.47 8.65 -15.23
C ARG A 203 8.80 8.22 -13.80
N THR A 204 8.49 6.98 -13.48
CA THR A 204 8.78 6.35 -12.20
C THR A 204 9.52 5.05 -12.47
N THR A 205 10.64 4.84 -11.81
CA THR A 205 11.35 3.56 -11.84
C THR A 205 11.60 3.05 -10.42
N GLY A 206 11.74 1.74 -10.27
CA GLY A 206 12.06 1.10 -9.01
C GLY A 206 10.93 1.11 -7.98
N ILE A 207 11.31 1.08 -6.72
CA ILE A 207 10.39 0.90 -5.60
C ILE A 207 9.67 2.23 -5.35
N TRP A 208 8.35 2.27 -5.58
CA TRP A 208 7.51 3.47 -5.33
C TRP A 208 6.39 3.24 -4.30
N GLN A 209 6.30 2.05 -3.70
CA GLN A 209 5.44 1.79 -2.54
C GLN A 209 6.19 1.01 -1.47
N THR A 210 5.64 1.02 -0.25
CA THR A 210 6.26 0.44 0.95
C THR A 210 6.77 -0.99 0.73
N VAL A 211 7.95 -1.28 1.28
CA VAL A 211 8.49 -2.64 1.41
C VAL A 211 8.35 -3.05 2.87
N TRP A 212 7.89 -4.28 3.15
CA TRP A 212 7.73 -4.72 4.53
C TRP A 212 7.92 -6.23 4.69
N LEU A 213 8.24 -6.65 5.91
CA LEU A 213 8.21 -8.04 6.33
C LEU A 213 6.92 -8.28 7.12
N GLU A 214 6.20 -9.36 6.84
CA GLU A 214 5.02 -9.77 7.58
C GLU A 214 5.20 -11.19 8.13
N ALA A 215 4.76 -11.44 9.37
CA ALA A 215 4.85 -12.74 10.00
C ALA A 215 3.46 -13.37 10.19
N THR A 216 3.34 -14.66 9.87
CA THR A 216 2.10 -15.44 10.00
C THR A 216 2.32 -16.73 10.80
N GLY A 217 1.21 -17.36 11.21
CA GLY A 217 1.22 -18.74 11.71
C GLY A 217 1.50 -19.77 10.60
N ASP A 218 1.52 -21.05 10.99
CA ASP A 218 1.58 -22.21 10.09
C ASP A 218 0.30 -22.35 9.26
N THR A 219 -0.84 -21.98 9.85
CA THR A 219 -2.14 -21.82 9.21
C THR A 219 -2.54 -20.35 9.24
N TYR A 220 -2.84 -19.74 8.10
CA TYR A 220 -3.15 -18.30 8.02
C TYR A 220 -4.11 -17.94 6.89
N LEU A 221 -4.77 -16.78 7.00
CA LEU A 221 -5.64 -16.24 5.95
C LEU A 221 -4.78 -15.64 4.83
N LYS A 222 -4.76 -16.25 3.64
CA LYS A 222 -3.99 -15.76 2.50
C LYS A 222 -4.62 -14.53 1.86
N SER A 223 -5.93 -14.56 1.64
CA SER A 223 -6.71 -13.48 1.03
C SER A 223 -8.19 -13.69 1.34
N PHE A 224 -9.02 -12.67 1.11
CA PHE A 224 -10.47 -12.79 1.17
C PHE A 224 -11.17 -11.78 0.27
N TRP A 225 -12.42 -12.11 -0.09
CA TRP A 225 -13.35 -11.24 -0.76
C TRP A 225 -14.60 -11.03 0.09
N LEU A 226 -15.18 -9.84 -0.02
CA LEU A 226 -16.44 -9.45 0.60
C LEU A 226 -17.42 -9.02 -0.48
N THR A 227 -18.57 -9.67 -0.53
CA THR A 227 -19.69 -9.27 -1.40
C THR A 227 -20.81 -8.71 -0.53
N PRO A 228 -21.05 -7.38 -0.52
CA PRO A 228 -22.09 -6.76 0.28
C PRO A 228 -23.48 -7.09 -0.27
N ASP A 229 -24.41 -7.41 0.63
CA ASP A 229 -25.84 -7.58 0.32
C ASP A 229 -26.65 -6.69 1.28
N PRO A 230 -26.86 -5.41 0.92
CA PRO A 230 -27.57 -4.45 1.77
C PRO A 230 -29.04 -4.83 2.00
N ASP A 231 -29.70 -5.47 1.02
CA ASP A 231 -31.11 -5.85 1.12
C ASP A 231 -31.29 -7.03 2.09
N GLY A 232 -30.34 -7.97 2.08
CA GLY A 232 -30.28 -9.07 3.03
C GLY A 232 -29.65 -8.73 4.38
N GLY A 233 -29.18 -7.48 4.59
CA GLY A 233 -28.51 -7.06 5.82
C GLY A 233 -27.28 -7.89 6.17
N ARG A 234 -26.48 -8.27 5.16
CA ARG A 234 -25.38 -9.24 5.32
C ARG A 234 -24.21 -8.95 4.38
N VAL A 235 -23.08 -9.61 4.64
CA VAL A 235 -21.94 -9.67 3.73
C VAL A 235 -21.55 -11.13 3.52
N VAL A 236 -21.35 -11.52 2.27
CA VAL A 236 -20.83 -12.85 1.92
C VAL A 236 -19.30 -12.78 1.94
N PHE A 237 -18.70 -13.64 2.74
CA PHE A 237 -17.26 -13.79 2.85
C PHE A 237 -16.81 -15.00 2.04
N GLN A 238 -15.74 -14.82 1.26
CA GLN A 238 -15.00 -15.91 0.65
C GLN A 238 -13.52 -15.74 0.99
N GLY A 239 -12.95 -16.69 1.73
CA GLY A 239 -11.57 -16.65 2.20
C GLY A 239 -10.74 -17.83 1.70
N TRP A 240 -9.45 -17.56 1.46
CA TRP A 240 -8.45 -18.57 1.16
C TRP A 240 -7.53 -18.73 2.37
N VAL A 241 -7.62 -19.89 3.03
CA VAL A 241 -6.74 -20.24 4.15
C VAL A 241 -5.62 -21.14 3.63
N ASP A 242 -4.38 -20.77 3.94
CA ASP A 242 -3.19 -21.58 3.67
C ASP A 242 -2.91 -22.50 4.87
N GLY A 243 -2.54 -23.75 4.60
CA GLY A 243 -2.25 -24.74 5.64
C GLY A 243 -3.40 -25.10 6.62
N PRO A 244 -4.70 -25.10 6.27
CA PRO A 244 -5.75 -25.50 7.22
C PRO A 244 -5.55 -26.93 7.72
N GLN A 245 -5.60 -27.10 9.04
CA GLN A 245 -5.54 -28.40 9.72
C GLN A 245 -6.94 -28.82 10.19
N LYS A 246 -7.11 -30.09 10.58
CA LYS A 246 -8.37 -30.58 11.16
C LYS A 246 -8.79 -29.71 12.34
N GLY A 247 -10.04 -29.24 12.33
CA GLY A 247 -10.59 -28.37 13.39
C GLY A 247 -10.27 -26.88 13.23
N THR A 248 -9.66 -26.47 12.11
CA THR A 248 -9.46 -25.05 11.78
C THR A 248 -10.79 -24.39 11.42
N LYS A 249 -11.03 -23.20 11.95
CA LYS A 249 -12.22 -22.37 11.67
C LYS A 249 -11.80 -20.95 11.33
N VAL A 250 -12.62 -20.24 10.57
CA VAL A 250 -12.52 -18.79 10.38
C VAL A 250 -13.68 -18.15 11.14
N ARG A 251 -13.36 -17.25 12.06
CA ARG A 251 -14.32 -16.41 12.78
C ARG A 251 -14.29 -15.00 12.20
N LEU A 252 -15.46 -14.50 11.84
CA LEU A 252 -15.69 -13.13 11.37
C LEU A 252 -16.41 -12.37 12.48
N ARG A 253 -15.93 -11.17 12.83
CA ARG A 253 -16.64 -10.24 13.73
C ARG A 253 -16.70 -8.86 13.11
N ALA A 254 -17.91 -8.34 12.92
CA ALA A 254 -18.15 -6.99 12.42
C ALA A 254 -18.61 -6.06 13.54
N TYR A 255 -18.07 -4.86 13.55
CA TYR A 255 -18.34 -3.83 14.56
C TYR A 255 -18.83 -2.53 13.93
N ALA A 256 -19.79 -1.89 14.59
CA ALA A 256 -20.24 -0.54 14.31
C ALA A 256 -19.75 0.38 15.43
N GLY A 257 -18.56 0.98 15.25
CA GLY A 257 -17.82 1.58 16.37
C GLY A 257 -17.39 0.48 17.34
N SER A 258 -17.70 0.62 18.64
CA SER A 258 -17.38 -0.41 19.64
C SER A 258 -18.39 -1.55 19.73
N GLN A 259 -19.55 -1.45 19.07
CA GLN A 259 -20.63 -2.43 19.18
C GLN A 259 -20.42 -3.59 18.20
N LEU A 260 -20.39 -4.83 18.71
CA LEU A 260 -20.46 -6.04 17.88
C LEU A 260 -21.85 -6.14 17.24
N VAL A 261 -21.91 -6.19 15.91
CA VAL A 261 -23.15 -6.21 15.12
C VAL A 261 -23.28 -7.41 14.19
N GLY A 262 -22.25 -8.26 14.12
CA GLY A 262 -22.31 -9.52 13.41
C GLY A 262 -21.19 -10.44 13.84
N GLU A 263 -21.48 -11.73 13.97
CA GLU A 263 -20.49 -12.77 14.18
C GLU A 263 -20.85 -14.01 13.35
N GLU A 264 -19.85 -14.61 12.70
CA GLU A 264 -20.02 -15.83 11.91
C GLU A 264 -18.79 -16.73 12.10
N VAL A 265 -19.00 -18.05 12.11
CA VAL A 265 -17.92 -19.03 12.30
C VAL A 265 -18.09 -20.16 11.32
N VAL A 266 -17.14 -20.28 10.39
CA VAL A 266 -17.17 -21.29 9.34
C VAL A 266 -15.96 -22.21 9.42
N PRO A 267 -16.11 -23.49 9.04
CA PRO A 267 -14.96 -24.37 8.92
C PRO A 267 -13.99 -23.83 7.86
N ALA A 268 -12.70 -23.83 8.17
CA ALA A 268 -11.67 -23.46 7.21
C ALA A 268 -11.34 -24.66 6.33
N ASN A 269 -11.69 -24.58 5.05
CA ASN A 269 -11.35 -25.60 4.07
C ASN A 269 -10.15 -25.15 3.22
N TRP A 270 -9.47 -26.11 2.58
CA TRP A 270 -8.38 -25.80 1.65
C TRP A 270 -8.91 -24.94 0.49
N ARG A 271 -8.42 -23.69 0.42
CA ARG A 271 -8.65 -22.73 -0.70
C ARG A 271 -10.09 -22.32 -1.00
N ASN A 272 -11.10 -22.68 -0.21
CA ASN A 272 -12.44 -22.12 -0.37
C ASN A 272 -13.24 -22.18 0.93
N THR A 273 -13.16 -21.10 1.71
CA THR A 273 -13.93 -20.93 2.96
C THR A 273 -15.02 -19.89 2.72
N ILE A 274 -16.28 -20.29 2.76
CA ILE A 274 -17.42 -19.40 2.49
C ILE A 274 -18.23 -19.20 3.77
N GLY A 275 -18.59 -17.95 4.08
CA GLY A 275 -19.45 -17.60 5.20
C GLY A 275 -20.42 -16.48 4.86
N VAL A 276 -21.51 -16.39 5.63
CA VAL A 276 -22.54 -15.35 5.45
C VAL A 276 -22.70 -14.61 6.76
N LEU A 277 -22.03 -13.47 6.87
CA LEU A 277 -22.06 -12.64 8.07
C LEU A 277 -23.31 -11.76 8.06
N LYS A 278 -24.32 -12.14 8.85
CA LYS A 278 -25.54 -11.35 9.06
C LYS A 278 -25.29 -10.23 10.06
N LEU A 279 -25.88 -9.07 9.81
CA LEU A 279 -25.74 -7.87 10.64
C LEU A 279 -27.05 -7.60 11.39
N SER A 280 -26.96 -7.44 12.71
CA SER A 280 -28.08 -6.99 13.56
C SER A 280 -28.37 -5.49 13.40
N THR A 281 -27.45 -4.73 12.81
CA THR A 281 -27.60 -3.30 12.54
C THR A 281 -27.09 -2.99 11.14
N VAL A 282 -28.01 -2.55 10.28
CA VAL A 282 -27.74 -2.22 8.87
C VAL A 282 -27.56 -0.70 8.74
N LYS A 283 -26.36 -0.29 8.34
CA LYS A 283 -25.96 1.08 8.03
C LYS A 283 -25.23 1.05 6.71
N LEU A 284 -25.76 1.78 5.74
CA LEU A 284 -25.24 1.76 4.38
C LEU A 284 -24.08 2.73 4.23
N TRP A 285 -23.13 2.36 3.38
CA TRP A 285 -22.16 3.30 2.85
C TRP A 285 -22.83 4.17 1.78
N HIS A 286 -22.73 5.49 1.91
CA HIS A 286 -23.25 6.45 0.95
C HIS A 286 -22.16 7.44 0.50
N PRO A 287 -22.22 7.93 -0.76
CA PRO A 287 -21.35 9.00 -1.21
C PRO A 287 -21.50 10.24 -0.31
N GLY A 288 -20.37 10.80 0.14
CA GLY A 288 -20.29 11.92 1.07
C GLY A 288 -20.84 11.67 2.50
N LYS A 289 -21.42 10.51 2.77
CA LYS A 289 -21.92 10.07 4.10
C LYS A 289 -21.59 8.59 4.31
N PRO A 290 -20.30 8.22 4.32
CA PRO A 290 -19.91 6.83 4.38
C PRO A 290 -20.18 6.23 5.76
N PHE A 291 -20.43 4.93 5.79
CA PHE A 291 -20.38 4.12 7.00
C PHE A 291 -19.52 2.89 6.71
N LEU A 292 -18.52 2.64 7.55
CA LEU A 292 -17.66 1.48 7.46
C LEU A 292 -17.78 0.69 8.76
N TYR A 293 -17.91 -0.63 8.62
CA TYR A 293 -17.83 -1.57 9.71
C TYR A 293 -16.38 -2.00 9.88
N ASP A 294 -15.88 -2.04 11.11
CA ASP A 294 -14.60 -2.68 11.40
C ASP A 294 -14.81 -4.20 11.36
N LEU A 295 -13.88 -4.92 10.73
CA LEU A 295 -13.95 -6.37 10.57
C LEU A 295 -12.70 -7.00 11.15
N VAL A 296 -12.89 -7.95 12.07
CA VAL A 296 -11.80 -8.79 12.59
C VAL A 296 -12.03 -10.22 12.08
N ILE A 297 -11.04 -10.74 11.36
CA ILE A 297 -11.04 -12.10 10.81
C ILE A 297 -9.99 -12.90 11.57
N THR A 298 -10.41 -13.90 12.32
CA THR A 298 -9.53 -14.76 13.12
C THR A 298 -9.54 -16.17 12.56
N VAL A 299 -8.36 -16.71 12.23
CA VAL A 299 -8.21 -18.14 11.97
C VAL A 299 -7.95 -18.81 13.31
N GLU A 300 -8.78 -19.78 13.67
CA GLU A 300 -8.73 -20.48 14.95
C GLU A 300 -8.44 -21.97 14.74
N ARG A 301 -7.59 -22.55 15.59
CA ARG A 301 -7.34 -24.00 15.67
C ARG A 301 -7.57 -24.46 17.10
N ASN A 302 -8.47 -25.43 17.29
CA ASN A 302 -8.82 -25.97 18.62
C ASN A 302 -9.17 -24.88 19.64
N GLY A 303 -9.90 -23.84 19.20
CA GLY A 303 -10.33 -22.72 20.04
C GLY A 303 -9.25 -21.66 20.32
N ARG A 304 -8.06 -21.75 19.71
CA ARG A 304 -6.99 -20.75 19.84
C ARG A 304 -6.78 -20.01 18.52
N ALA A 305 -6.63 -18.69 18.57
CA ALA A 305 -6.26 -17.89 17.41
C ALA A 305 -4.84 -18.25 16.93
N VAL A 306 -4.70 -18.53 15.64
CA VAL A 306 -3.41 -18.80 14.97
C VAL A 306 -3.02 -17.72 13.97
N ASP A 307 -4.01 -16.94 13.49
CA ASP A 307 -3.82 -15.76 12.66
C ASP A 307 -4.98 -14.77 12.91
N THR A 308 -4.71 -13.47 12.76
CA THR A 308 -5.72 -12.42 12.91
C THR A 308 -5.45 -11.31 11.93
N VAL A 309 -6.45 -11.01 11.10
CA VAL A 309 -6.44 -9.93 10.11
C VAL A 309 -7.50 -8.91 10.50
N LYS A 310 -7.11 -7.65 10.60
CA LYS A 310 -8.00 -6.50 10.74
C LYS A 310 -8.29 -5.94 9.36
N SER A 311 -9.55 -5.59 9.13
CA SER A 311 -10.05 -5.04 7.88
C SER A 311 -11.28 -4.18 8.18
N TYR A 312 -11.97 -3.74 7.14
CA TYR A 312 -13.24 -3.04 7.22
C TYR A 312 -14.07 -3.31 5.95
N PHE A 313 -15.35 -2.96 5.98
CA PHE A 313 -16.18 -2.97 4.78
C PHE A 313 -17.29 -1.92 4.82
N GLY A 314 -17.74 -1.49 3.64
CA GLY A 314 -18.94 -0.68 3.48
C GLY A 314 -20.08 -1.49 2.86
N LEU A 315 -21.29 -1.31 3.39
CA LEU A 315 -22.47 -2.00 2.87
C LEU A 315 -23.17 -1.13 1.83
N ARG A 316 -23.02 -1.46 0.54
CA ARG A 316 -23.68 -0.74 -0.56
C ARG A 316 -23.86 -1.60 -1.80
N LYS A 317 -24.90 -1.30 -2.59
CA LYS A 317 -25.14 -1.89 -3.91
C LYS A 317 -25.11 -0.84 -5.01
N ILE A 318 -24.68 -1.25 -6.20
CA ILE A 318 -24.66 -0.45 -7.42
C ILE A 318 -25.59 -1.10 -8.43
N THR A 319 -26.44 -0.31 -9.07
CA THR A 319 -27.30 -0.76 -10.17
C THR A 319 -27.35 0.30 -11.27
N ILE A 320 -27.64 -0.14 -12.49
CA ILE A 320 -27.91 0.75 -13.63
C ILE A 320 -29.36 0.52 -14.06
N GLU A 321 -30.15 1.58 -14.11
CA GLU A 321 -31.55 1.54 -14.57
C GLU A 321 -31.74 2.57 -15.69
N GLY A 322 -31.90 2.09 -16.92
CA GLY A 322 -31.94 2.94 -18.10
C GLY A 322 -30.64 3.74 -18.22
N ASN A 323 -30.74 5.07 -18.17
CA ASN A 323 -29.60 6.00 -18.23
C ASN A 323 -29.14 6.49 -16.85
N ARG A 324 -29.57 5.86 -15.76
CA ARG A 324 -29.25 6.29 -14.39
C ARG A 324 -28.28 5.32 -13.73
N PHE A 325 -27.25 5.88 -13.09
CA PHE A 325 -26.38 5.16 -12.17
C PHE A 325 -26.95 5.28 -10.75
N LEU A 326 -27.19 4.16 -10.08
CA LEU A 326 -27.80 4.14 -8.75
C LEU A 326 -26.85 3.55 -7.72
N ILE A 327 -26.79 4.18 -6.55
CA ILE A 327 -26.15 3.63 -5.36
C ILE A 327 -27.24 3.49 -4.29
N ASN A 328 -27.41 2.28 -3.78
CA ASN A 328 -28.47 1.94 -2.81
C ASN A 328 -29.88 2.34 -3.31
N GLY A 329 -30.15 2.12 -4.60
CA GLY A 329 -31.43 2.44 -5.23
C GLY A 329 -31.70 3.92 -5.45
N LYS A 330 -30.73 4.81 -5.22
CA LYS A 330 -30.86 6.25 -5.45
C LYS A 330 -29.99 6.70 -6.61
N PRO A 331 -30.51 7.48 -7.57
CA PRO A 331 -29.69 8.05 -8.64
C PRO A 331 -28.54 8.91 -8.08
N VAL A 332 -27.34 8.71 -8.61
CA VAL A 332 -26.15 9.48 -8.26
C VAL A 332 -25.57 10.08 -9.54
N PHE A 333 -25.53 11.41 -9.60
CA PHE A 333 -24.80 12.12 -10.65
C PHE A 333 -23.31 12.17 -10.30
N GLN A 334 -22.48 11.62 -11.19
CA GLN A 334 -21.04 11.49 -10.98
C GLN A 334 -20.33 12.74 -11.49
N ARG A 335 -19.93 13.62 -10.57
CA ARG A 335 -19.09 14.81 -10.85
C ARG A 335 -17.66 14.39 -10.59
N LEU A 336 -17.05 13.77 -11.59
CA LEU A 336 -15.72 13.19 -11.48
C LEU A 336 -14.65 14.12 -12.04
N VAL A 337 -13.46 14.07 -11.44
CA VAL A 337 -12.23 14.62 -11.98
C VAL A 337 -11.33 13.51 -12.54
N LEU A 338 -10.47 13.84 -13.50
CA LEU A 338 -9.34 12.97 -13.84
C LEU A 338 -8.21 13.24 -12.84
N ASP A 339 -7.99 12.28 -11.95
CA ASP A 339 -6.92 12.36 -10.96
C ASP A 339 -5.70 11.61 -11.48
N GLN A 340 -4.62 12.34 -11.75
CA GLN A 340 -3.39 11.79 -12.32
C GLN A 340 -2.49 11.13 -11.26
N GLY A 341 -2.68 11.45 -9.98
CA GLY A 341 -1.88 10.88 -8.89
C GLY A 341 -0.38 11.19 -8.94
N TYR A 342 -0.03 12.40 -9.42
CA TYR A 342 1.34 12.92 -9.47
C TYR A 342 1.57 14.00 -8.40
N TYR A 343 2.52 13.75 -7.51
CA TYR A 343 2.95 14.68 -6.47
C TYR A 343 4.20 15.46 -6.92
N PRO A 344 4.28 16.79 -6.73
CA PRO A 344 5.40 17.61 -7.21
C PRO A 344 6.79 17.16 -6.74
N ASP A 345 6.87 16.59 -5.54
CA ASP A 345 8.13 16.12 -4.95
C ASP A 345 8.27 14.60 -5.02
N GLY A 346 7.15 13.87 -4.94
CA GLY A 346 7.08 12.41 -4.80
C GLY A 346 6.78 11.62 -6.08
N ILE A 347 6.41 12.31 -7.16
CA ILE A 347 5.96 11.74 -8.45
C ILE A 347 4.80 10.78 -8.20
N TYR A 348 5.02 9.47 -8.14
CA TYR A 348 3.95 8.51 -7.83
C TYR A 348 3.67 8.33 -6.34
N THR A 349 4.61 8.64 -5.47
CA THR A 349 4.48 8.38 -4.04
C THR A 349 4.01 9.64 -3.33
N ALA A 350 2.87 9.60 -2.64
CA ALA A 350 2.45 10.74 -1.83
C ALA A 350 3.44 10.96 -0.68
N PRO A 351 3.79 12.22 -0.33
CA PRO A 351 4.77 12.52 0.71
C PRO A 351 4.35 12.01 2.09
N SER A 352 3.05 11.90 2.36
CA SER A 352 2.49 11.32 3.59
C SER A 352 1.10 10.75 3.36
N ASP A 353 0.59 10.02 4.35
CA ASP A 353 -0.79 9.53 4.34
C ASP A 353 -1.82 10.68 4.38
N GLU A 354 -1.51 11.75 5.09
CA GLU A 354 -2.33 12.97 5.12
C GLU A 354 -2.38 13.64 3.75
N ALA A 355 -1.31 13.55 2.93
CA ALA A 355 -1.32 14.09 1.58
C ALA A 355 -2.33 13.35 0.68
N LEU A 356 -2.44 12.02 0.79
CA LEU A 356 -3.47 11.23 0.09
C LEU A 356 -4.88 11.68 0.49
N ARG A 357 -5.11 11.82 1.80
CA ARG A 357 -6.38 12.30 2.33
C ARG A 357 -6.70 13.71 1.83
N ARG A 358 -5.70 14.60 1.87
CA ARG A 358 -5.84 16.01 1.50
C ARG A 358 -6.21 16.17 0.03
N ASP A 359 -5.66 15.33 -0.83
CA ASP A 359 -5.96 15.28 -2.26
C ASP A 359 -7.47 15.10 -2.51
N ILE A 360 -8.05 14.10 -1.85
CA ILE A 360 -9.50 13.82 -1.91
C ILE A 360 -10.31 14.99 -1.33
N GLU A 361 -9.90 15.54 -0.18
CA GLU A 361 -10.58 16.68 0.43
C GLU A 361 -10.58 17.93 -0.47
N LEU A 362 -9.50 18.17 -1.21
CA LEU A 362 -9.40 19.26 -2.19
C LEU A 362 -10.35 19.05 -3.37
N ALA A 363 -10.41 17.84 -3.94
CA ALA A 363 -11.35 17.52 -4.99
C ALA A 363 -12.81 17.69 -4.53
N MET A 364 -13.14 17.22 -3.32
CA MET A 364 -14.46 17.41 -2.72
C MET A 364 -14.80 18.89 -2.46
N ALA A 365 -13.83 19.67 -1.99
CA ALA A 365 -13.99 21.11 -1.78
C ALA A 365 -14.21 21.88 -3.10
N ALA A 366 -13.61 21.40 -4.20
CA ALA A 366 -13.85 21.93 -5.55
C ALA A 366 -15.22 21.53 -6.13
N GLY A 367 -15.99 20.67 -5.45
CA GLY A 367 -17.33 20.27 -5.84
C GLY A 367 -17.44 18.93 -6.55
N PHE A 368 -16.32 18.23 -6.76
CA PHE A 368 -16.33 16.86 -7.25
C PHE A 368 -16.81 15.90 -6.16
N ASN A 369 -17.44 14.79 -6.56
CA ASN A 369 -17.81 13.71 -5.64
C ASN A 369 -17.06 12.41 -5.91
N GLY A 370 -16.07 12.45 -6.81
CA GLY A 370 -15.22 11.32 -7.12
C GLY A 370 -14.15 11.64 -8.15
N ALA A 371 -13.37 10.63 -8.48
CA ALA A 371 -12.39 10.66 -9.55
C ALA A 371 -12.42 9.39 -10.40
N ARG A 372 -11.96 9.55 -11.64
CA ARG A 372 -11.34 8.46 -12.39
C ARG A 372 -9.84 8.53 -12.09
N LEU A 373 -9.27 7.43 -11.56
CA LEU A 373 -7.87 7.35 -11.14
C LEU A 373 -6.97 7.13 -12.35
N HIS A 374 -6.77 8.21 -13.08
CA HIS A 374 -6.24 8.23 -14.42
C HIS A 374 -4.71 8.36 -14.42
N GLN A 375 -3.99 7.87 -15.42
CA GLN A 375 -3.95 6.45 -15.73
C GLN A 375 -2.90 5.78 -14.82
N LYS A 376 -3.32 5.31 -13.65
CA LYS A 376 -2.45 4.71 -12.64
C LYS A 376 -3.30 3.87 -11.69
N VAL A 377 -2.77 2.75 -11.22
CA VAL A 377 -3.38 2.08 -10.05
C VAL A 377 -2.81 2.70 -8.78
N PHE A 378 -3.66 3.35 -8.00
CA PHE A 378 -3.23 4.06 -6.80
C PHE A 378 -2.88 3.09 -5.67
N GLU A 379 -2.10 3.55 -4.69
CA GLU A 379 -1.81 2.75 -3.49
C GLU A 379 -3.09 2.49 -2.67
N PRO A 380 -3.23 1.32 -2.01
CA PRO A 380 -4.44 0.97 -1.25
C PRO A 380 -4.85 1.99 -0.18
N ARG A 381 -3.91 2.79 0.31
CA ARG A 381 -4.18 3.85 1.28
C ARG A 381 -5.01 5.00 0.69
N PHE A 382 -4.86 5.32 -0.58
CA PHE A 382 -5.75 6.29 -1.24
C PHE A 382 -7.20 5.78 -1.25
N LEU A 383 -7.38 4.50 -1.61
CA LEU A 383 -8.69 3.85 -1.64
C LEU A 383 -9.32 3.77 -0.24
N TYR A 384 -8.51 3.53 0.79
CA TYR A 384 -8.94 3.64 2.19
C TYR A 384 -9.49 5.02 2.54
N TRP A 385 -8.80 6.10 2.14
CA TRP A 385 -9.32 7.46 2.36
C TRP A 385 -10.56 7.75 1.53
N ALA A 386 -10.64 7.26 0.29
CA ALA A 386 -11.84 7.37 -0.53
C ALA A 386 -13.05 6.69 0.13
N ASP A 387 -12.85 5.50 0.72
CA ASP A 387 -13.88 4.79 1.48
C ASP A 387 -14.32 5.58 2.72
N LYS A 388 -13.35 6.13 3.47
CA LYS A 388 -13.59 6.88 4.72
C LYS A 388 -14.25 8.23 4.50
N LEU A 389 -14.02 8.87 3.35
CA LEU A 389 -14.57 10.18 3.00
C LEU A 389 -15.85 10.08 2.15
N GLY A 390 -16.18 8.89 1.63
CA GLY A 390 -17.35 8.70 0.77
C GLY A 390 -17.13 9.24 -0.64
N TYR A 391 -15.89 9.16 -1.13
CA TYR A 391 -15.47 9.61 -2.45
C TYR A 391 -15.67 8.50 -3.48
N LEU A 392 -16.24 8.81 -4.64
CA LEU A 392 -16.48 7.83 -5.70
C LEU A 392 -15.20 7.59 -6.50
N VAL A 393 -14.88 6.34 -6.79
CA VAL A 393 -13.68 5.97 -7.53
C VAL A 393 -14.04 5.10 -8.72
N TRP A 394 -13.50 5.45 -9.89
CA TRP A 394 -13.31 4.51 -10.98
C TRP A 394 -11.87 4.01 -10.95
N GLY A 395 -11.71 2.72 -10.68
CA GLY A 395 -10.41 2.06 -10.72
C GLY A 395 -9.97 1.88 -12.17
N GLU A 396 -8.77 2.32 -12.51
CA GLU A 396 -8.27 2.36 -13.89
C GLU A 396 -6.90 1.68 -13.99
N TYR A 397 -6.57 1.21 -15.19
CA TYR A 397 -5.31 0.55 -15.53
C TYR A 397 -4.49 1.44 -16.48
N PRO A 398 -3.15 1.47 -16.37
CA PRO A 398 -2.29 2.38 -17.12
C PRO A 398 -2.04 1.94 -18.57
N SER A 399 -3.11 1.74 -19.36
CA SER A 399 -3.03 1.16 -20.71
C SER A 399 -2.32 2.03 -21.76
N TRP A 400 -2.15 3.32 -21.52
CA TRP A 400 -1.50 4.21 -22.49
C TRP A 400 -0.01 3.88 -22.65
N GLY A 401 0.44 3.91 -23.91
CA GLY A 401 1.80 3.55 -24.30
C GLY A 401 2.05 2.04 -24.45
N LEU A 402 1.08 1.19 -24.09
CA LEU A 402 1.21 -0.26 -24.24
C LEU A 402 1.07 -0.69 -25.71
N ASN A 403 2.03 -1.46 -26.21
CA ASN A 403 1.97 -2.06 -27.55
C ASN A 403 1.06 -3.29 -27.53
N LEU A 404 -0.17 -3.13 -28.01
CA LEU A 404 -1.18 -4.20 -28.01
C LEU A 404 -0.96 -5.28 -29.07
N ASP A 405 -0.03 -5.08 -30.01
CA ASP A 405 0.38 -6.10 -30.97
C ASP A 405 1.46 -7.05 -30.41
N ASP A 406 2.06 -6.70 -29.26
CA ASP A 406 3.05 -7.54 -28.58
C ASP A 406 2.38 -8.48 -27.58
N TYR A 407 2.51 -9.79 -27.81
CA TYR A 407 1.90 -10.82 -26.98
C TYR A 407 2.42 -10.81 -25.53
N GLU A 408 3.70 -10.50 -25.32
CA GLU A 408 4.28 -10.41 -23.99
C GLU A 408 3.67 -9.23 -23.23
N ALA A 409 3.56 -8.07 -23.88
CA ALA A 409 2.96 -6.86 -23.30
C ALA A 409 1.50 -7.09 -22.86
N VAL A 410 0.69 -7.69 -23.74
CA VAL A 410 -0.72 -8.02 -23.45
C VAL A 410 -0.84 -9.04 -22.31
N THR A 411 0.04 -10.05 -22.27
CA THR A 411 0.01 -11.09 -21.24
C THR A 411 0.25 -10.51 -19.85
N TRP A 412 1.28 -9.67 -19.70
CA TRP A 412 1.58 -9.03 -18.42
C TRP A 412 0.49 -8.04 -18.02
N ALA A 413 -0.07 -7.29 -18.98
CA ALA A 413 -1.14 -6.35 -18.68
C ALA A 413 -2.43 -7.03 -18.18
N VAL A 414 -2.83 -8.16 -18.79
CA VAL A 414 -3.97 -8.95 -18.29
C VAL A 414 -3.68 -9.54 -16.91
N GLN A 415 -2.46 -10.03 -16.68
CA GLN A 415 -2.09 -10.61 -15.40
C GLN A 415 -2.13 -9.54 -14.30
N GLU A 416 -1.51 -8.38 -14.52
CA GLU A 416 -1.51 -7.28 -13.54
C GLU A 416 -2.93 -6.74 -13.31
N TRP A 417 -3.77 -6.64 -14.36
CA TRP A 417 -5.17 -6.25 -14.19
C TRP A 417 -5.96 -7.20 -13.27
N ARG A 418 -5.71 -8.52 -13.36
CA ARG A 418 -6.31 -9.48 -12.42
C ARG A 418 -5.88 -9.20 -10.99
N GLU A 419 -4.61 -8.89 -10.78
CA GLU A 419 -4.08 -8.56 -9.45
C GLU A 419 -4.67 -7.26 -8.89
N VAL A 420 -4.90 -6.24 -9.74
CA VAL A 420 -5.63 -5.02 -9.37
C VAL A 420 -7.03 -5.37 -8.86
N LEU A 421 -7.79 -6.16 -9.61
CA LEU A 421 -9.14 -6.58 -9.23
C LEU A 421 -9.13 -7.42 -7.94
N GLU A 422 -8.16 -8.32 -7.76
CA GLU A 422 -8.01 -9.10 -6.53
C GLU A 422 -7.72 -8.22 -5.31
N ARG A 423 -6.88 -7.20 -5.48
CA ARG A 423 -6.47 -6.28 -4.42
C ARG A 423 -7.61 -5.35 -4.01
N ASP A 424 -8.30 -4.76 -4.98
CA ASP A 424 -9.08 -3.55 -4.75
C ASP A 424 -10.61 -3.75 -4.67
N ARG A 425 -11.12 -4.91 -5.09
CA ARG A 425 -12.58 -5.18 -5.15
C ARG A 425 -13.35 -5.00 -3.84
N ASN A 426 -12.69 -5.03 -2.69
CA ASN A 426 -13.34 -4.89 -1.40
C ASN A 426 -13.67 -3.42 -1.05
N HIS A 427 -13.09 -2.45 -1.77
CA HIS A 427 -13.32 -1.03 -1.52
C HIS A 427 -14.74 -0.58 -1.91
N PRO A 428 -15.59 -0.11 -0.98
CA PRO A 428 -16.91 0.42 -1.30
C PRO A 428 -16.87 1.67 -2.18
N SER A 429 -15.80 2.48 -2.11
CA SER A 429 -15.60 3.69 -2.93
C SER A 429 -15.47 3.38 -4.42
N ILE A 430 -14.91 2.22 -4.78
CA ILE A 430 -14.84 1.81 -6.18
C ILE A 430 -16.25 1.51 -6.66
N ILE A 431 -16.68 2.26 -7.67
CA ILE A 431 -18.02 2.18 -8.26
C ILE A 431 -18.02 1.67 -9.69
N GLY A 432 -16.85 1.52 -10.29
CA GLY A 432 -16.68 0.95 -11.62
C GLY A 432 -15.22 0.76 -11.97
N TRP A 433 -14.98 0.05 -13.06
CA TRP A 433 -13.65 -0.27 -13.58
C TRP A 433 -13.46 0.28 -15.00
N CYS A 434 -12.29 0.83 -15.29
CA CYS A 434 -11.94 1.39 -16.59
C CYS A 434 -10.46 1.11 -16.92
N PRO A 435 -10.09 -0.10 -17.35
CA PRO A 435 -8.68 -0.43 -17.59
C PRO A 435 -8.19 -0.12 -19.01
N LEU A 436 -9.01 0.58 -19.79
CA LEU A 436 -8.60 1.09 -21.10
C LEU A 436 -8.91 2.57 -21.17
N ASN A 437 -8.03 3.30 -21.85
CA ASN A 437 -8.26 4.69 -22.18
C ASN A 437 -7.85 4.97 -23.61
N GLU A 438 -8.80 5.50 -24.40
CA GLU A 438 -8.58 5.99 -25.77
C GLU A 438 -7.93 4.95 -26.69
N THR A 439 -8.31 3.69 -26.51
CA THR A 439 -7.79 2.56 -27.27
C THR A 439 -8.65 2.32 -28.51
N ASP A 440 -8.21 2.82 -29.66
CA ASP A 440 -8.93 2.67 -30.95
C ASP A 440 -8.08 1.89 -31.96
N SER A 441 -8.10 0.57 -31.84
CA SER A 441 -7.48 -0.36 -32.81
C SER A 441 -8.14 -1.74 -32.76
N SER A 442 -7.93 -2.57 -33.78
CA SER A 442 -8.44 -3.96 -33.80
C SER A 442 -7.83 -4.82 -32.69
N ALA A 443 -6.52 -4.70 -32.46
CA ALA A 443 -5.84 -5.29 -31.31
C ALA A 443 -6.43 -4.76 -29.98
N GLY A 444 -6.74 -3.47 -29.93
CA GLY A 444 -7.47 -2.80 -28.86
C GLY A 444 -8.82 -3.45 -28.56
N ALA A 445 -9.60 -3.75 -29.59
CA ALA A 445 -10.91 -4.40 -29.43
C ALA A 445 -10.79 -5.82 -28.88
N ALA A 446 -9.81 -6.61 -29.34
CA ALA A 446 -9.56 -7.95 -28.80
C ALA A 446 -9.11 -7.90 -27.33
N PHE A 447 -8.19 -6.98 -27.01
CA PHE A 447 -7.72 -6.76 -25.65
C PHE A 447 -8.84 -6.30 -24.71
N ALA A 448 -9.72 -5.41 -25.17
CA ALA A 448 -10.91 -4.97 -24.45
C ALA A 448 -11.83 -6.15 -24.09
N GLN A 449 -12.07 -7.07 -25.03
CA GLN A 449 -12.88 -8.26 -24.75
C GLN A 449 -12.25 -9.16 -23.69
N MET A 450 -10.92 -9.35 -23.71
CA MET A 450 -10.20 -10.13 -22.71
C MET A 450 -10.31 -9.50 -21.32
N LEU A 451 -10.09 -8.19 -21.20
CA LEU A 451 -10.18 -7.49 -19.93
C LEU A 451 -11.63 -7.41 -19.42
N LEU A 452 -12.61 -7.28 -20.30
CA LEU A 452 -14.03 -7.32 -19.95
C LEU A 452 -14.41 -8.68 -19.35
N ALA A 453 -14.08 -9.77 -20.04
CA ALA A 453 -14.37 -11.12 -19.56
C ALA A 453 -13.68 -11.41 -18.22
N THR A 454 -12.44 -10.94 -18.07
CA THR A 454 -11.68 -11.02 -16.81
C THR A 454 -12.39 -10.25 -15.70
N THR A 455 -12.80 -9.01 -15.96
CA THR A 455 -13.44 -8.15 -14.97
C THR A 455 -14.80 -8.67 -14.53
N GLN A 456 -15.64 -9.10 -15.47
CA GLN A 456 -16.95 -9.67 -15.15
C GLN A 456 -16.85 -10.96 -14.32
N THR A 457 -15.83 -11.78 -14.58
CA THR A 457 -15.58 -13.01 -13.83
C THR A 457 -15.13 -12.71 -12.41
N MET A 458 -14.25 -11.72 -12.24
CA MET A 458 -13.63 -11.42 -10.96
C MET A 458 -14.50 -10.52 -10.10
N ASP A 459 -15.14 -9.50 -10.66
CA ASP A 459 -16.02 -8.58 -9.95
C ASP A 459 -17.34 -8.33 -10.71
N PRO A 460 -18.36 -9.18 -10.51
CA PRO A 460 -19.67 -8.99 -11.12
C PRO A 460 -20.52 -7.91 -10.41
N THR A 461 -19.99 -7.24 -9.39
CA THR A 461 -20.78 -6.32 -8.53
C THR A 461 -20.76 -4.88 -9.00
N ARG A 462 -19.98 -4.58 -10.05
CA ARG A 462 -19.73 -3.22 -10.54
C ARG A 462 -19.79 -3.17 -12.07
N PRO A 463 -20.19 -2.02 -12.63
CA PRO A 463 -20.06 -1.77 -14.05
C PRO A 463 -18.61 -1.53 -14.47
N TRP A 464 -18.44 -1.55 -15.78
CA TRP A 464 -17.19 -1.33 -16.50
C TRP A 464 -17.40 -0.23 -17.55
N LEU A 465 -16.34 0.52 -17.87
CA LEU A 465 -16.27 1.44 -19.02
C LEU A 465 -15.14 1.05 -19.97
#